data_AF-A0A5C1Q8W3-F1
#
_entry.id   AF-A0A5C1Q8W3-F1
#
_cell.length_a   1.000
_cell.length_b   1.000
_cell.length_c   1.000
_cell.angle_alpha   90.00
_cell.angle_beta   90.00
_cell.angle_gamma   90.00
#
_symmetry.space_group_name_H-M   'P 1'
#
loop_
_entity.id
_entity.type
_entity.pdbx_description
1 polymer ?
#
loop_
_entity_poly.entity_id
_entity_poly.type
_entity_poly.pdbx_seq_one_letter_code
_entity_poly.pdbx_strand_id
1 'polypeptide(L)'
;MILIIATLLSLVTPKETMRFSYINEQNFDNSCGYSVVSSLLDIYWNIPTTEEDVFNNYLNIDKDKNEIKSNMFFMCEYIEKKGIKTKVFKMNIIQLNEAIKKISPIIVHYDKPYEQ
;
A
#
# COMPACT_ATOMS: atom_id res chain seq x y z
N MET A 1 29.45 19.33 4.42
CA MET A 1 29.24 19.54 2.96
C MET A 1 28.15 18.63 2.40
N ILE A 2 28.22 17.31 2.61
CA ILE A 2 27.19 16.34 2.15
C ILE A 2 25.78 16.68 2.68
N LEU A 3 25.65 17.04 3.96
CA LEU A 3 24.35 17.36 4.56
C LEU A 3 23.68 18.61 3.95
N ILE A 4 24.48 19.60 3.55
CA ILE A 4 24.04 20.84 2.90
C ILE A 4 23.58 20.56 1.46
N ILE A 5 24.31 19.69 0.76
CA ILE A 5 23.94 19.25 -0.60
C ILE A 5 22.64 18.45 -0.57
N ALA A 6 22.48 17.53 0.39
CA ALA A 6 21.26 16.75 0.57
C ALA A 6 20.03 17.64 0.89
N THR A 7 20.21 18.66 1.73
CA THR A 7 19.12 19.62 2.04
C THR A 7 18.77 20.50 0.83
N LEU A 8 19.76 20.95 0.05
CA LEU A 8 19.51 21.70 -1.18
C LEU A 8 18.77 20.86 -2.25
N LEU A 9 19.12 19.57 -2.39
CA LEU A 9 18.43 18.66 -3.32
C LEU A 9 16.97 18.40 -2.91
N SER A 10 16.68 18.35 -1.60
CA SER A 10 15.31 18.23 -1.10
C SER A 10 14.43 19.45 -1.42
N LEU A 11 15.02 20.63 -1.65
CA LEU A 11 14.28 21.84 -2.04
C LEU A 11 13.88 21.86 -3.53
N VAL A 12 14.63 21.15 -4.38
CA VAL A 12 14.42 21.09 -5.84
C VAL A 12 13.52 19.92 -6.24
N THR A 13 13.48 18.87 -5.42
CA THR A 13 12.66 17.70 -5.70
C THR A 13 11.18 18.03 -5.43
N PRO A 14 10.25 17.75 -6.37
CA PRO A 14 8.83 17.94 -6.11
C PRO A 14 8.42 17.20 -4.84
N LYS A 15 7.76 17.91 -3.92
CA LYS A 15 7.35 17.35 -2.63
C LYS A 15 6.43 16.14 -2.79
N GLU A 16 5.71 16.07 -3.90
CA GLU A 16 4.90 14.92 -4.29
C GLU A 16 5.79 13.70 -4.57
N THR A 17 6.84 13.83 -5.37
CA THR A 17 7.83 12.77 -5.62
C THR A 17 8.51 12.28 -4.34
N MET A 18 8.79 13.16 -3.38
CA MET A 18 9.31 12.75 -2.06
C MET A 18 8.26 12.07 -1.17
N ARG A 19 6.97 12.33 -1.35
CA ARG A 19 5.91 11.63 -0.60
C ARG A 19 5.76 10.18 -1.07
N PHE A 20 6.04 9.93 -2.35
CA PHE A 20 5.90 8.62 -2.97
C PHE A 20 7.24 7.90 -3.19
N SER A 21 8.37 8.47 -2.74
CA SER A 21 9.70 7.90 -2.97
C SER A 21 9.93 6.52 -2.33
N TYR A 22 9.03 6.10 -1.43
CA TYR A 22 9.08 4.81 -0.74
C TYR A 22 7.85 3.93 -1.06
N ILE A 23 7.01 4.36 -2.00
CA ILE A 23 5.77 3.67 -2.36
C ILE A 23 5.98 3.03 -3.72
N ASN A 24 5.64 1.74 -3.84
CA ASN A 24 5.66 1.05 -5.11
C ASN A 24 4.57 1.60 -6.03
N GLU A 25 4.95 2.04 -7.23
CA GLU A 25 4.00 2.57 -8.21
C GLU A 25 3.04 1.47 -8.70
N GLN A 26 1.77 1.83 -8.86
CA GLN A 26 0.75 0.92 -9.38
C GLN A 26 0.95 0.71 -10.88
N ASN A 27 1.11 -0.53 -11.32
CA ASN A 27 1.35 -0.86 -12.73
C ASN A 27 0.09 -1.27 -13.51
N PHE A 28 -1.01 -1.62 -12.83
CA PHE A 28 -2.27 -2.05 -13.49
C PHE A 28 -3.50 -1.37 -12.88
N ASP A 29 -4.50 -1.01 -13.68
CA ASP A 29 -5.68 -0.23 -13.25
C ASP A 29 -6.44 -0.82 -12.04
N ASN A 30 -6.42 -2.15 -11.85
CA ASN A 30 -7.17 -2.86 -10.80
C ASN A 30 -6.30 -3.39 -9.63
N SER A 31 -5.02 -3.01 -9.59
CA SER A 31 -4.00 -3.57 -8.67
C SER A 31 -3.64 -2.68 -7.47
N CYS A 32 -4.34 -1.56 -7.25
CA CYS A 32 -3.98 -0.58 -6.21
C CYS A 32 -3.75 -1.20 -4.82
N GLY A 33 -4.53 -2.21 -4.44
CA GLY A 33 -4.32 -2.93 -3.19
C GLY A 33 -2.99 -3.69 -3.11
N TYR A 34 -2.46 -4.21 -4.21
CA TYR A 34 -1.18 -4.92 -4.24
C TYR A 34 0.01 -3.97 -4.11
N SER A 35 -0.06 -2.80 -4.76
CA SER A 35 0.90 -1.71 -4.55
C SER A 35 0.90 -1.26 -3.08
N VAL A 36 -0.27 -1.14 -2.45
CA VAL A 36 -0.38 -0.82 -1.01
C VAL A 36 0.28 -1.89 -0.14
N VAL A 37 -0.02 -3.17 -0.38
CA VAL A 37 0.55 -4.28 0.41
C VAL A 37 2.07 -4.34 0.28
N SER A 38 2.58 -4.27 -0.95
CA SER A 38 4.02 -4.33 -1.21
C SER A 38 4.77 -3.16 -0.57
N SER A 39 4.23 -1.94 -0.67
CA SER A 39 4.79 -0.74 -0.02
C SER A 39 4.76 -0.86 1.51
N LEU A 40 3.68 -1.40 2.09
CA LEU A 40 3.57 -1.57 3.54
C LEU A 40 4.61 -2.54 4.09
N LEU A 41 4.81 -3.67 3.42
CA LEU A 41 5.77 -4.69 3.81
C LEU A 41 7.20 -4.16 3.76
N ASP A 42 7.53 -3.39 2.73
CA ASP A 42 8.85 -2.78 2.59
C ASP A 42 9.06 -1.69 3.66
N ILE A 43 8.14 -0.73 3.78
CA ILE A 43 8.28 0.44 4.68
C ILE A 43 8.29 0.05 6.17
N TYR A 44 7.35 -0.80 6.60
CA TYR A 44 7.12 -1.03 8.04
C TYR A 44 7.84 -2.26 8.59
N TRP A 45 8.16 -3.22 7.73
CA TRP A 45 8.74 -4.49 8.15
C TRP A 45 10.07 -4.81 7.47
N ASN A 46 10.58 -3.96 6.58
CA ASN A 46 11.78 -4.21 5.78
C ASN A 46 11.71 -5.57 5.05
N ILE A 47 10.52 -5.93 4.56
CA ILE A 47 10.30 -7.14 3.76
C ILE A 47 10.21 -6.69 2.30
N PRO A 48 11.31 -6.77 1.54
CA PRO A 48 11.33 -6.31 0.16
C PRO A 48 10.29 -7.11 -0.63
N THR A 49 9.29 -6.40 -1.12
CA THR A 49 8.15 -6.98 -1.83
C THR A 49 7.77 -6.04 -2.96
N THR A 50 7.66 -6.58 -4.17
CA THR A 50 7.15 -5.84 -5.33
C THR A 50 5.65 -6.09 -5.51
N GLU A 51 4.98 -5.23 -6.29
CA GLU A 51 3.60 -5.49 -6.70
C GLU A 51 3.47 -6.84 -7.43
N GLU A 52 4.45 -7.17 -8.28
CA GLU A 52 4.51 -8.44 -9.01
C GLU A 52 4.64 -9.65 -8.08
N ASP A 53 5.38 -9.54 -6.97
CA ASP A 53 5.48 -10.62 -5.97
C ASP A 53 4.14 -10.89 -5.28
N VAL A 54 3.38 -9.84 -4.98
CA VAL A 54 2.03 -9.96 -4.40
C VAL A 54 1.09 -10.59 -5.43
N PHE A 55 1.17 -10.12 -6.67
CA PHE A 55 0.35 -10.56 -7.78
C PHE A 55 0.59 -12.04 -8.15
N ASN A 56 1.84 -12.48 -8.26
CA ASN A 56 2.19 -13.85 -8.58
C ASN A 56 1.80 -14.84 -7.46
N ASN A 57 1.69 -14.38 -6.21
CA ASN A 57 1.17 -15.19 -5.12
C ASN A 57 -0.37 -15.31 -5.15
N TYR A 58 -1.05 -14.35 -5.77
CA TYR A 58 -2.51 -14.38 -5.97
C TYR A 58 -2.90 -15.41 -7.02
N LEU A 59 -2.10 -15.49 -8.09
CA LEU A 59 -2.39 -16.35 -9.23
C LEU A 59 -1.75 -17.73 -9.10
N ASN A 60 -2.49 -18.64 -8.48
CA ASN A 60 -2.45 -20.04 -8.91
C ASN A 60 -3.36 -20.30 -10.13
N ILE A 61 -3.80 -19.23 -10.84
CA ILE A 61 -4.88 -19.30 -11.82
C ILE A 61 -4.49 -18.45 -13.03
N ASP A 62 -4.52 -19.03 -14.23
CA ASP A 62 -4.39 -18.36 -15.53
C ASP A 62 -5.52 -17.34 -15.75
N LYS A 63 -5.43 -16.18 -15.10
CA LYS A 63 -6.34 -15.04 -15.34
C LYS A 63 -5.57 -13.89 -15.96
N ASP A 64 -6.24 -13.19 -16.87
CA ASP A 64 -5.72 -11.95 -17.45
C ASP A 64 -5.40 -10.96 -16.33
N LYS A 65 -4.19 -10.38 -16.40
CA LYS A 65 -3.69 -9.40 -15.42
C LYS A 65 -4.62 -8.19 -15.28
N ASN A 66 -5.37 -7.87 -16.33
CA ASN A 66 -6.26 -6.71 -16.37
C ASN A 66 -7.61 -6.96 -15.65
N GLU A 67 -8.01 -8.20 -15.44
CA GLU A 67 -9.31 -8.55 -14.83
C GLU A 67 -9.24 -8.74 -13.31
N ILE A 68 -8.02 -8.78 -12.75
CA ILE A 68 -7.81 -9.09 -11.34
C ILE A 68 -7.93 -7.83 -10.51
N LYS A 69 -8.97 -7.80 -9.67
CA LYS A 69 -9.19 -6.75 -8.67
C LYS A 69 -8.56 -7.13 -7.34
N SER A 70 -7.88 -6.18 -6.71
CA SER A 70 -7.40 -6.36 -5.34
C SER A 70 -8.56 -6.65 -4.39
N ASN A 71 -8.47 -7.74 -3.63
CA ASN A 71 -9.43 -8.13 -2.61
C ASN A 71 -8.80 -8.01 -1.22
N MET A 72 -9.50 -7.32 -0.29
CA MET A 72 -9.06 -7.16 1.11
C MET A 72 -8.74 -8.49 1.80
N PHE A 73 -9.51 -9.54 1.53
CA PHE A 73 -9.26 -10.87 2.08
C PHE A 73 -7.88 -11.39 1.67
N PHE A 74 -7.57 -11.32 0.37
CA PHE A 74 -6.28 -11.79 -0.12
C PHE A 74 -5.10 -10.94 0.38
N MET A 75 -5.29 -9.62 0.46
CA MET A 75 -4.27 -8.74 1.03
C MET A 75 -3.93 -9.16 2.46
N CYS A 76 -4.93 -9.50 3.26
CA CYS A 76 -4.74 -10.01 4.61
C CYS A 76 -4.02 -11.35 4.63
N GLU A 77 -4.46 -12.33 3.82
CA GLU A 77 -3.79 -13.63 3.73
C GLU A 77 -2.31 -13.50 3.32
N TYR A 78 -2.00 -12.62 2.35
CA TYR A 78 -0.63 -12.40 1.92
C TYR A 78 0.24 -11.83 3.05
N ILE A 79 -0.27 -10.82 3.78
CA ILE A 79 0.44 -10.23 4.93
C ILE A 79 0.63 -11.27 6.04
N GLU A 80 -0.38 -12.09 6.32
CA GLU A 80 -0.32 -13.12 7.36
C GLU A 80 0.67 -14.24 7.02
N LYS A 81 0.81 -14.61 5.74
CA LYS A 81 1.87 -15.52 5.29
C LYS A 81 3.28 -14.99 5.56
N LYS A 82 3.45 -13.68 5.75
CA LYS A 82 4.72 -13.05 6.16
C LYS A 82 4.89 -12.96 7.68
N GLY A 83 3.99 -13.56 8.46
CA GLY A 83 4.05 -13.60 9.92
C GLY A 83 3.45 -12.37 10.62
N ILE A 84 2.76 -11.50 9.88
CA ILE A 84 2.16 -10.27 10.40
C ILE A 84 0.67 -10.48 10.58
N LYS A 85 0.16 -10.30 11.80
CA LYS A 85 -1.27 -10.46 12.06
C LYS A 85 -2.07 -9.32 11.45
N THR A 86 -3.20 -9.64 10.82
CA THR A 86 -4.11 -8.64 10.28
C THR A 86 -5.48 -8.70 10.97
N LYS A 87 -6.22 -7.59 10.90
CA LYS A 87 -7.61 -7.56 11.33
C LYS A 87 -8.38 -6.54 10.51
N VAL A 88 -9.53 -6.97 9.97
CA VAL A 88 -10.37 -6.15 9.11
C VAL A 88 -11.61 -5.71 9.87
N PHE A 89 -11.98 -4.44 9.70
CA PHE A 89 -13.16 -3.84 10.31
C PHE A 89 -13.88 -2.97 9.29
N LYS A 90 -15.21 -2.99 9.30
CA LYS A 90 -16.02 -1.96 8.65
C LYS A 90 -16.21 -0.81 9.65
N MET A 91 -15.82 0.40 9.26
CA MET A 91 -15.87 1.56 10.15
C MET A 91 -16.32 2.82 9.40
N ASN A 92 -16.93 3.76 10.13
CA ASN A 92 -17.19 5.10 9.63
C ASN A 92 -15.97 6.02 9.88
N ILE A 93 -16.02 7.24 9.35
CA ILE A 93 -14.92 8.20 9.45
C ILE A 93 -14.57 8.59 10.91
N ILE A 94 -15.56 8.66 11.80
CA ILE A 94 -15.35 9.00 13.22
C ILE A 94 -14.58 7.87 13.90
N GLN A 95 -14.96 6.62 13.64
CA GLN A 95 -14.26 5.44 14.16
C GLN A 95 -12.84 5.32 13.59
N LEU A 96 -12.64 5.61 12.30
CA LEU A 96 -11.32 5.63 11.68
C LEU A 96 -10.40 6.66 12.34
N ASN A 97 -10.91 7.87 12.59
CA ASN A 97 -10.17 8.93 13.27
C ASN A 97 -9.73 8.55 14.69
N GLU A 98 -10.49 7.73 15.39
CA GLU A 98 -10.08 7.20 16.70
C GLU A 98 -9.10 6.02 16.58
N ALA A 99 -9.25 5.16 15.57
CA ALA A 99 -8.39 4.01 15.35
C ALA A 99 -6.95 4.42 15.00
N ILE A 100 -6.79 5.42 14.13
CA ILE A 100 -5.47 5.88 13.65
C ILE A 100 -4.59 6.45 14.76
N LYS A 101 -5.18 6.85 15.90
CA LYS A 101 -4.44 7.32 17.08
C LYS A 101 -3.75 6.19 17.84
N LYS A 102 -4.15 4.94 17.61
CA LYS A 102 -3.75 3.77 18.41
C LYS A 102 -3.08 2.68 17.59
N ILE A 103 -3.37 2.62 16.29
CA ILE A 103 -3.00 1.50 15.43
C ILE A 103 -2.29 2.06 14.19
N SER A 104 -1.13 1.49 13.87
CA SER A 104 -0.38 1.77 12.65
C SER A 104 0.46 0.55 12.29
N PRO A 105 0.62 0.20 10.99
CA PRO A 105 -0.02 0.83 9.83
C PRO A 105 -1.48 0.42 9.63
N ILE A 106 -2.23 1.19 8.81
CA ILE A 106 -3.63 0.91 8.45
C ILE A 106 -3.79 0.95 6.93
N ILE A 107 -4.50 -0.05 6.37
CA ILE A 107 -5.00 -0.04 5.00
C ILE A 107 -6.45 0.45 5.03
N VAL A 108 -6.78 1.45 4.20
CA VAL A 108 -8.15 1.95 4.04
C VAL A 108 -8.66 1.60 2.65
N HIS A 109 -9.76 0.86 2.61
CA HIS A 109 -10.53 0.64 1.39
C HIS A 109 -11.83 1.43 1.49
N TYR A 110 -12.07 2.31 0.52
CA TYR A 110 -13.26 3.15 0.45
C TYR A 110 -13.74 3.23 -0.99
N ASP A 111 -15.06 3.30 -1.16
CA ASP A 111 -15.64 3.58 -2.46
C ASP A 111 -15.34 5.03 -2.82
N LYS A 112 -14.97 5.29 -4.09
CA LYS A 112 -14.76 6.65 -4.58
C LYS A 112 -16.01 7.47 -4.23
N PRO A 113 -15.89 8.61 -3.53
CA PRO A 113 -17.05 9.44 -3.26
C PRO A 113 -17.65 9.86 -4.59
N TYR A 114 -18.98 9.79 -4.72
CA TYR A 114 -19.67 10.34 -5.87
C TYR A 114 -19.25 11.81 -6.03
N GLU A 115 -18.70 12.15 -7.19
CA GLU A 115 -18.51 13.54 -7.57
C GLU A 115 -19.93 14.14 -7.63
N GLN A 116 -20.24 15.04 -6.69
CA GLN A 116 -21.47 15.84 -6.73
C GLN A 116 -21.34 16.93 -7.78
#